data_AF-A0A1Z8W036-F1
#
_entry.id   AF-A0A1Z8W036-F1
#
_cell.length_a   1.000
_cell.length_b   1.000
_cell.length_c   1.000
_cell.angle_alpha   90.00
_cell.angle_beta   90.00
_cell.angle_gamma   90.00
#
_symmetry.space_group_name_H-M   'P 1'
#
loop_
_entity.id
_entity.type
_entity.pdbx_description
1 polymer ?
#
loop_
_entity_poly.entity_id
_entity_poly.type
_entity_poly.pdbx_seq_one_letter_code
_entity_poly.pdbx_strand_id
1 'polypeptide(L)'
;MRYKSKYSKKSVTAAQYVTETICEHKALREKKDLYYRFWINKEWSRFFRNQIATANKLIEQYGEKAVIRALNDSRSKRIFSLRAPSLLNTIKEKVREVEKENQTLTQKFDRNKSTEFRKTKNKKSIFDKLEDIDNDQD
;
A
#
# COMPACT_ATOMS: atom_id res chain seq x y z
N MET A 1 6.15 -0.24 8.95
CA MET A 1 4.69 -0.25 8.65
C MET A 1 4.22 -1.66 8.28
N ARG A 2 2.89 -1.91 8.15
CA ARG A 2 2.37 -3.19 7.61
C ARG A 2 1.72 -2.99 6.25
N TYR A 3 1.93 -3.92 5.32
CA TYR A 3 1.49 -3.84 3.94
C TYR A 3 0.53 -4.98 3.61
N LYS A 4 -0.44 -4.74 2.73
CA LYS A 4 -1.35 -5.78 2.24
C LYS A 4 -0.59 -6.70 1.29
N SER A 5 -0.45 -7.97 1.64
CA SER A 5 0.15 -8.97 0.75
C SER A 5 -0.80 -9.32 -0.38
N LYS A 6 -0.23 -9.61 -1.56
CA LYS A 6 -0.99 -10.14 -2.71
C LYS A 6 -1.12 -11.67 -2.64
N TYR A 7 -0.16 -12.32 -1.99
CA TYR A 7 -0.04 -13.79 -1.92
C TYR A 7 -0.41 -14.37 -0.55
N SER A 8 -0.88 -13.53 0.36
CA SER A 8 -1.38 -13.88 1.68
C SER A 8 -2.64 -13.08 2.01
N LYS A 9 -3.53 -13.64 2.83
CA LYS A 9 -4.69 -12.92 3.38
C LYS A 9 -4.29 -12.02 4.57
N LYS A 10 -3.01 -12.01 4.95
CA LYS A 10 -2.48 -11.29 6.12
C LYS A 10 -1.69 -10.06 5.70
N SER A 11 -1.61 -9.08 6.60
CA SER A 11 -0.70 -7.96 6.46
C SER A 11 0.73 -8.38 6.76
N VAL A 12 1.65 -8.04 5.88
CA VAL A 12 3.06 -8.46 5.89
C VAL A 12 3.99 -7.29 6.18
N THR A 13 5.25 -7.59 6.51
CA THR A 13 6.29 -6.58 6.69
C THR A 13 6.72 -5.97 5.35
N ALA A 14 7.36 -4.80 5.39
CA ALA A 14 7.91 -4.16 4.19
C ALA A 14 8.83 -5.11 3.41
N ALA A 15 9.71 -5.83 4.12
CA ALA A 15 10.66 -6.74 3.49
C ALA A 15 9.99 -7.91 2.79
N GLN A 16 8.94 -8.49 3.38
CA GLN A 16 8.16 -9.52 2.73
C GLN A 16 7.42 -8.98 1.50
N TYR A 17 6.81 -7.80 1.59
CA TYR A 17 6.14 -7.16 0.46
C TYR A 17 7.12 -6.95 -0.72
N VAL A 18 8.29 -6.37 -0.44
CA VAL A 18 9.37 -6.18 -1.42
C VAL A 18 9.81 -7.50 -2.05
N THR A 19 9.94 -8.54 -1.24
CA THR A 19 10.32 -9.87 -1.71
C THR A 19 9.26 -10.49 -2.61
N GLU A 20 7.98 -10.33 -2.28
CA GLU A 20 6.84 -10.78 -3.09
C GLU A 20 6.87 -10.10 -4.47
N THR A 21 7.08 -8.78 -4.52
CA THR A 21 7.21 -8.03 -5.79
C THR A 21 8.38 -8.50 -6.65
N ILE A 22 9.52 -8.82 -6.05
CA ILE A 22 10.66 -9.35 -6.81
C ILE A 22 10.41 -10.76 -7.34
N CYS A 23 9.69 -11.59 -6.57
CA CYS A 23 9.27 -12.90 -7.04
C CYS A 23 8.28 -12.79 -8.21
N GLU A 24 7.37 -11.81 -8.19
CA GLU A 24 6.52 -11.46 -9.34
C GLU A 24 7.34 -11.16 -10.59
N HIS A 25 8.32 -10.25 -10.49
CA HIS A 25 9.17 -9.89 -11.64
C HIS A 25 9.92 -11.10 -12.19
N LYS A 26 10.41 -11.96 -11.31
CA LYS A 26 11.07 -13.22 -11.71
C LYS A 26 10.10 -14.15 -12.43
N ALA A 27 8.89 -14.32 -11.90
CA ALA A 27 7.87 -15.19 -12.49
C ALA A 27 7.44 -14.71 -13.88
N LEU A 28 7.24 -13.40 -14.04
CA LEU A 28 6.96 -12.78 -15.34
C LEU A 28 8.08 -13.03 -16.36
N ARG A 29 9.34 -12.96 -15.93
CA ARG A 29 10.49 -13.25 -16.79
C ARG A 29 10.57 -14.73 -17.18
N GLU A 30 10.30 -15.63 -16.23
CA GLU A 30 10.32 -17.08 -16.45
C GLU A 30 9.02 -17.61 -17.08
N LYS A 31 8.02 -16.74 -17.34
CA LYS A 31 6.68 -17.12 -17.81
C LYS A 31 6.00 -18.16 -16.92
N LYS A 32 6.17 -18.02 -15.60
CA LYS A 32 5.55 -18.86 -14.58
C LYS A 32 4.52 -18.07 -13.80
N ASP A 33 3.51 -18.78 -13.31
CA ASP A 33 2.51 -18.19 -12.42
C ASP A 33 2.93 -18.31 -10.97
N LEU A 34 2.68 -17.23 -10.21
CA LEU A 34 2.91 -17.18 -8.78
C LEU A 34 1.57 -17.36 -8.06
N TYR A 35 1.44 -18.43 -7.26
CA TYR A 35 0.20 -18.77 -6.56
C TYR A 35 0.21 -18.35 -5.08
N TYR A 36 -0.92 -18.51 -4.41
CA TYR A 36 -1.08 -18.22 -2.98
C TYR A 36 -0.05 -18.98 -2.13
N ARG A 37 0.73 -18.27 -1.30
CA ARG A 37 1.85 -18.84 -0.50
C ARG A 37 2.88 -19.62 -1.32
N PHE A 38 3.23 -19.14 -2.52
CA PHE A 38 4.23 -19.75 -3.41
C PHE A 38 5.56 -20.13 -2.72
N TRP A 39 5.97 -19.42 -1.66
CA TRP A 39 7.19 -19.72 -0.89
C TRP A 39 7.18 -21.06 -0.14
N ILE A 40 6.06 -21.78 -0.09
CA ILE A 40 5.99 -23.16 0.42
C ILE A 40 6.65 -24.13 -0.58
N ASN A 41 6.57 -23.84 -1.88
CA ASN A 41 7.19 -24.66 -2.92
C ASN A 41 8.71 -24.65 -2.77
N LYS A 42 9.37 -25.81 -2.92
CA LYS A 42 10.83 -25.92 -2.94
C LYS A 42 11.46 -25.01 -4.00
N GLU A 43 10.83 -24.87 -5.17
CA GLU A 43 11.31 -24.04 -6.29
C GLU A 43 11.48 -22.57 -5.89
N TRP A 44 10.46 -22.00 -5.24
CA TRP A 44 10.45 -20.58 -4.89
C TRP A 44 10.97 -20.29 -3.48
N SER A 45 10.88 -21.25 -2.56
CA SER A 45 11.24 -21.07 -1.15
C SER A 45 12.71 -20.63 -0.99
N ARG A 46 13.63 -21.23 -1.76
CA ARG A 46 15.05 -20.89 -1.70
C ARG A 46 15.28 -19.45 -2.19
N PHE A 47 14.64 -19.08 -3.30
CA PHE A 47 14.77 -17.73 -3.85
C PHE A 47 14.16 -16.68 -2.89
N PHE A 48 12.95 -16.94 -2.38
CA PHE A 48 12.26 -16.07 -1.44
C PHE A 48 13.09 -15.81 -0.18
N ARG A 49 13.62 -16.86 0.46
CA ARG A 49 14.47 -16.73 1.67
C ARG A 49 15.76 -15.96 1.40
N ASN A 50 16.36 -16.10 0.21
CA ASN A 50 17.57 -15.34 -0.13
C ASN A 50 17.27 -13.85 -0.36
N GLN A 51 16.12 -13.53 -0.94
CA GLN A 51 15.71 -12.16 -1.20
C GLN A 51 15.28 -11.44 0.09
N ILE A 52 14.62 -12.11 1.05
CA ILE A 52 14.12 -11.45 2.26
C ILE A 52 15.23 -10.82 3.11
N ALA A 53 16.37 -11.50 3.25
CA ALA A 53 17.53 -10.95 3.95
C ALA A 53 18.12 -9.73 3.23
N THR A 54 18.11 -9.75 1.90
CA THR A 54 18.59 -8.63 1.08
C THR A 54 17.61 -7.45 1.16
N ALA A 55 16.30 -7.71 1.17
CA ALA A 55 15.26 -6.71 1.32
C ALA A 55 15.39 -5.98 2.66
N ASN A 56 15.58 -6.72 3.76
CA ASN A 56 15.80 -6.12 5.09
C ASN A 56 16.99 -5.16 5.08
N LYS A 57 18.15 -5.57 4.53
CA LYS A 57 19.34 -4.71 4.44
C LYS A 57 19.09 -3.42 3.65
N LEU A 58 18.38 -3.51 2.52
CA LEU A 58 18.04 -2.33 1.71
C LEU A 58 17.08 -1.40 2.44
N ILE A 59 16.09 -1.95 3.12
CA ILE A 59 15.12 -1.18 3.90
C ILE A 59 15.80 -0.48 5.07
N GLU A 60 16.74 -1.13 5.75
CA GLU A 60 17.52 -0.55 6.82
C GLU A 60 18.39 0.62 6.33
N GLN A 61 18.99 0.49 5.13
CA GLN A 61 19.87 1.52 4.56
C GLN A 61 19.12 2.71 3.94
N TYR A 62 18.00 2.47 3.27
CA TYR A 62 17.33 3.47 2.42
C TYR A 62 15.89 3.79 2.85
N GLY A 63 15.36 3.09 3.85
CA GLY A 63 13.99 3.23 4.33
C GLY A 63 12.96 2.47 3.50
N GLU A 64 11.87 2.07 4.18
CA GLU A 64 10.78 1.27 3.59
C GLU A 64 10.15 1.94 2.35
N LYS A 65 9.87 3.25 2.44
CA LYS A 65 9.13 4.00 1.40
C LYS A 65 9.92 4.11 0.10
N ALA A 66 11.21 4.44 0.17
CA ALA A 66 12.04 4.65 -1.01
C ALA A 66 12.23 3.34 -1.79
N VAL A 67 12.48 2.23 -1.09
CA VAL A 67 12.64 0.90 -1.70
C VAL A 67 11.37 0.45 -2.41
N ILE A 68 10.20 0.62 -1.78
CA ILE A 68 8.92 0.22 -2.38
C ILE A 68 8.59 1.08 -3.60
N ARG A 69 8.80 2.40 -3.53
CA ARG A 69 8.59 3.29 -4.69
C ARG A 69 9.53 2.95 -5.84
N ALA A 70 10.79 2.62 -5.54
CA ALA A 70 11.76 2.24 -6.55
C ALA A 70 11.35 0.95 -7.28
N LEU A 71 10.76 -0.03 -6.58
CA LEU A 71 10.30 -1.28 -7.20
C LEU A 71 9.03 -1.11 -8.04
N ASN A 72 8.16 -0.18 -7.66
CA ASN A 72 6.94 0.14 -8.41
C ASN A 72 7.21 1.01 -9.66
N ASP A 73 8.41 1.58 -9.79
CA ASP A 73 8.84 2.34 -10.96
C ASP A 73 8.81 1.46 -12.22
N SER A 74 8.35 2.02 -13.35
CA SER A 74 8.27 1.31 -14.63
C SER A 74 9.63 0.77 -15.07
N ARG A 75 10.72 1.47 -14.74
CA ARG A 75 12.11 1.08 -15.02
C ARG A 75 12.52 -0.19 -14.27
N SER A 76 11.95 -0.41 -13.08
CA SER A 76 12.31 -1.52 -12.19
C SER A 76 11.48 -2.78 -12.40
N LYS A 77 10.41 -2.73 -13.19
CA LYS A 77 9.51 -3.88 -13.44
C LYS A 77 10.21 -5.11 -14.04
N ARG A 78 11.33 -4.91 -14.72
CA ARG A 78 12.12 -6.01 -15.32
C ARG A 78 13.22 -6.52 -14.38
N ILE A 79 13.41 -5.90 -13.22
CA ILE A 79 14.44 -6.26 -12.26
C ILE A 79 13.90 -7.34 -11.33
N PHE A 80 14.55 -8.50 -11.34
CA PHE A 80 14.21 -9.66 -10.51
C PHE A 80 15.28 -9.96 -9.45
N SER A 81 16.19 -9.01 -9.19
CA SER A 81 17.23 -9.15 -8.15
C SER A 81 17.38 -7.86 -7.37
N LEU A 82 17.27 -7.95 -6.04
CA LEU A 82 17.47 -6.80 -5.15
C LEU A 82 18.92 -6.29 -5.14
N ARG A 83 19.87 -7.06 -5.66
CA ARG A 83 21.29 -6.68 -5.75
C ARG A 83 21.67 -6.05 -7.09
N ALA A 84 20.69 -5.83 -7.97
CA ALA A 84 20.96 -5.24 -9.27
C ALA A 84 21.47 -3.79 -9.11
N PRO A 85 22.59 -3.41 -9.74
CA PRO A 85 23.12 -2.04 -9.65
C PRO A 85 22.13 -1.00 -10.16
N SER A 86 21.36 -1.33 -11.20
CA SER A 86 20.31 -0.46 -11.74
C SER A 86 19.23 -0.14 -10.71
N LEU A 87 18.80 -1.14 -9.92
CA LEU A 87 17.83 -0.92 -8.84
C LEU A 87 18.40 -0.01 -7.76
N LEU A 88 19.68 -0.19 -7.40
CA LEU A 88 20.33 0.64 -6.39
C LEU A 88 20.34 2.12 -6.80
N ASN A 89 20.58 2.40 -8.08
CA ASN A 89 20.52 3.78 -8.61
C ASN A 89 19.10 4.34 -8.51
N THR A 90 18.08 3.58 -8.91
CA THR A 90 16.68 3.99 -8.77
C THR A 90 16.28 4.20 -7.31
N ILE A 91 16.74 3.35 -6.37
CA ILE A 91 16.49 3.54 -4.95
C ILE A 91 17.11 4.86 -4.47
N LYS A 92 18.37 5.15 -4.81
CA LYS A 92 19.02 6.42 -4.44
C LYS A 92 18.30 7.64 -4.97
N GLU A 93 17.80 7.59 -6.21
CA GLU A 93 16.93 8.64 -6.77
C GLU A 93 15.67 8.82 -5.91
N LYS A 94 14.97 7.72 -5.60
CA LYS A 94 13.74 7.75 -4.80
C LYS A 94 13.95 8.17 -3.35
N VAL A 95 15.11 7.90 -2.76
CA VAL A 95 15.47 8.42 -1.43
C VAL A 95 15.50 9.95 -1.46
N ARG A 96 16.18 10.54 -2.44
CA ARG A 96 16.25 12.00 -2.60
C ARG A 96 14.87 12.63 -2.82
N GLU A 97 13.99 11.96 -3.57
CA GLU A 97 12.60 12.42 -3.76
C GLU A 97 11.82 12.41 -2.45
N VAL A 98 11.91 11.32 -1.68
CA VAL A 98 11.21 11.18 -0.38
C VAL A 98 11.73 12.19 0.64
N GLU A 99 13.03 12.48 0.67
CA GLU A 99 13.62 13.49 1.54
C GLU A 99 13.09 14.90 1.21
N LYS A 100 13.00 15.25 -0.08
CA LYS A 100 12.42 16.53 -0.54
C LYS A 100 10.94 16.67 -0.17
N GLU A 101 10.16 15.60 -0.29
CA GLU A 101 8.75 15.58 0.11
C GLU A 101 8.60 15.81 1.62
N ASN A 102 9.45 15.21 2.45
CA ASN A 102 9.39 15.41 3.90
C ASN A 102 9.72 16.85 4.33
N GLN A 103 10.49 17.59 3.52
CA GLN A 103 10.81 19.00 3.78
C GLN A 103 9.69 19.96 3.34
N THR A 104 8.76 19.52 2.50
CA THR A 104 7.71 20.37 1.91
C THR A 104 6.34 20.01 2.47
N LEU A 105 5.93 20.67 3.55
CA LEU A 105 4.56 20.64 4.10
C LEU A 105 3.57 21.22 3.06
N THR A 106 3.08 20.36 2.17
CA THR A 106 2.26 20.74 1.00
C THR A 106 0.78 20.42 1.17
N GLN A 107 0.32 20.09 2.38
CA GLN A 107 -1.10 19.81 2.61
C GLN A 107 -1.91 21.12 2.61
N LYS A 108 -2.22 21.62 1.40
CA LYS A 108 -3.25 22.64 1.20
C LYS A 108 -4.60 21.97 1.45
N PHE A 109 -5.11 22.10 2.67
CA PHE A 109 -6.51 21.79 2.95
C PHE A 109 -7.36 22.85 2.28
N ASP A 110 -7.97 22.52 1.14
CA ASP A 110 -9.08 23.29 0.62
C ASP A 110 -10.30 23.02 1.51
N ARG A 111 -10.34 23.72 2.66
CA ARG A 111 -11.56 23.78 3.48
C ARG A 111 -12.56 24.57 2.65
N ASN A 112 -13.29 23.87 1.79
CA ASN A 112 -14.41 24.47 1.09
C ASN A 112 -15.41 24.96 2.16
N LYS A 113 -15.47 26.28 2.36
CA LYS A 113 -16.31 26.93 3.39
C LYS A 113 -17.81 26.82 3.06
N SER A 114 -18.18 26.29 1.89
CA SER A 114 -19.56 26.05 1.49
C SER A 114 -19.92 24.57 1.53
N THR A 115 -19.81 23.95 2.70
CA THR A 115 -20.69 22.80 3.00
C THR A 115 -22.00 23.37 3.53
N GLU A 116 -22.87 23.83 2.64
CA GLU A 116 -24.28 23.96 2.98
C GLU A 116 -24.78 22.55 3.30
N PHE A 117 -24.85 22.21 4.58
CA PHE A 117 -25.56 21.02 5.01
C PHE A 117 -26.98 21.15 4.50
N ARG A 118 -27.36 20.29 3.55
CA ARG A 118 -28.71 20.26 2.99
C ARG A 118 -29.67 20.11 4.17
N LYS A 119 -30.43 21.17 4.50
CA LYS A 119 -31.50 21.08 5.52
C LYS A 119 -32.41 19.93 5.09
N THR A 120 -32.34 18.82 5.81
CA THR A 120 -33.30 17.74 5.66
C THR A 120 -34.66 18.34 5.98
N LYS A 121 -35.57 18.31 5.00
CA LYS A 121 -36.95 18.76 5.17
C LYS A 121 -37.49 18.05 6.41
N ASN A 122 -37.83 18.80 7.47
CA ASN A 122 -38.33 18.28 8.73
C ASN A 122 -39.53 17.36 8.44
N LYS A 123 -39.29 16.05 8.39
CA LYS A 123 -40.36 15.07 8.47
C LYS A 123 -40.59 14.85 9.95
N LYS A 124 -41.83 15.06 10.40
CA LYS A 124 -42.28 14.79 11.77
C LYS A 124 -41.68 13.47 12.26
N SER A 125 -41.01 13.53 13.41
CA SER A 125 -40.43 12.36 14.07
C SER A 125 -41.54 11.36 14.40
N ILE A 126 -41.18 10.10 14.64
CA ILE A 126 -42.13 9.08 15.11
C ILE A 126 -42.79 9.55 16.41
N PHE A 127 -42.06 10.28 17.26
CA PHE A 127 -42.59 10.92 18.48
C PHE A 127 -43.63 12.00 18.16
N ASP A 128 -43.37 12.94 17.24
CA ASP A 128 -44.34 13.97 16.85
C ASP A 128 -45.64 13.36 16.29
N LYS A 129 -45.57 12.16 15.70
CA LYS A 129 -46.76 11.44 15.20
C LYS A 129 -47.53 10.71 16.31
N LEU A 130 -46.87 10.29 17.37
CA LEU A 130 -47.51 9.68 18.54
C LEU A 130 -48.27 10.74 19.34
N GLU A 131 -47.69 11.93 19.49
CA GLU A 131 -48.31 13.06 20.20
C GLU A 131 -49.57 13.59 19.48
N ASP A 132 -49.59 13.59 18.14
CA ASP A 132 -50.80 13.92 17.37
C ASP A 132 -51.93 12.88 17.57
N ILE A 133 -51.61 11.60 17.83
CA ILE A 133 -52.62 10.54 18.04
C ILE A 133 -53.22 10.62 19.45
N ASP A 134 -52.43 10.98 20.45
CA ASP A 134 -52.90 11.12 21.83
C ASP A 134 -53.80 12.36 22.02
N ASN A 135 -53.67 13.39 21.18
CA ASN A 135 -54.48 14.61 21.23
C ASN A 135 -55.82 14.54 20.47
N ASP A 136 -56.10 13.46 19.74
CA ASP A 136 -57.37 13.22 19.02
C ASP A 136 -58.36 12.34 19.83
N GLN A 137 -58.10 12.11 21.13
CA GLN A 137 -59.04 11.50 22.07
C GLN A 137 -59.65 12.54 23.03
N ASP A 138 -60.56 13.36 22.49
CA ASP A 138 -61.66 14.02 23.22
C ASP A 138 -62.88 14.18 22.30
#